data_AF-A0AA39QEL1-F1
#
_entry.id   AF-A0AA39QEL1-F1
#
_cell.length_a   1.000
_cell.length_b   1.000
_cell.length_c   1.000
_cell.angle_alpha   90.00
_cell.angle_beta   90.00
_cell.angle_gamma   90.00
#
_symmetry.space_group_name_H-M   'P 1'
#
loop_
_entity.id
_entity.type
_entity.pdbx_description
1 polymer ?
#
loop_
_entity_poly.entity_id
_entity_poly.type
_entity_poly.pdbx_seq_one_letter_code
_entity_poly.pdbx_strand_id
1 'polypeptide(L)'
;MESKLKALKVVDLKAILATASVSLPAKANKQDLINTILASQPALDAYNTLHDIPVQVDPPKATAKKAEPPTPVKAKPVEAPPKEEPVAEPTAAEEPAAVVPTPAVEDPELEKRKLRAARFGIPLVEPKPDRKNASRRKLSDDPEKIKSRAARFGINTKPTTSPPSKRKASATVTEEVDAEELARRKKRAERFGPKST
;
A
#
# COMPACT_ATOMS: atom_id res chain seq x y z
N MET A 1 -27.97 0.90 0.25
CA MET A 1 -26.69 1.64 0.42
C MET A 1 -25.47 0.72 0.43
N GLU A 2 -25.47 -0.39 1.17
CA GLU A 2 -24.32 -1.29 1.25
C GLU A 2 -23.78 -1.79 -0.12
N SER A 3 -24.66 -2.13 -1.07
CA SER A 3 -24.23 -2.53 -2.42
C SER A 3 -23.45 -1.43 -3.16
N LYS A 4 -23.85 -0.16 -2.99
CA LYS A 4 -23.12 0.99 -3.55
C LYS A 4 -21.72 1.09 -2.93
N LEU A 5 -21.60 0.92 -1.61
CA LEU A 5 -20.32 0.93 -0.90
C LEU A 5 -19.43 -0.28 -1.25
N LYS A 6 -20.00 -1.46 -1.51
CA LYS A 6 -19.27 -2.64 -1.97
C LYS A 6 -18.66 -2.46 -3.37
N ALA A 7 -19.29 -1.65 -4.23
CA ALA A 7 -18.76 -1.35 -5.56
C ALA A 7 -17.56 -0.39 -5.52
N LEU A 8 -17.42 0.42 -4.47
CA LEU A 8 -16.29 1.34 -4.30
C LEU A 8 -14.98 0.61 -3.99
N LYS A 9 -13.86 1.27 -4.33
CA LYS A 9 -12.53 0.78 -3.98
C LYS A 9 -12.20 1.13 -2.53
N VAL A 10 -11.29 0.38 -1.93
CA VAL A 10 -10.81 0.62 -0.54
C VAL A 10 -10.28 2.04 -0.35
N VAL A 11 -9.69 2.63 -1.40
CA VAL A 11 -9.19 4.01 -1.37
C VAL A 11 -10.34 5.01 -1.21
N ASP A 12 -11.44 4.85 -1.95
CA ASP A 12 -12.59 5.76 -1.89
C ASP A 12 -13.31 5.63 -0.54
N LEU A 13 -13.45 4.40 -0.03
CA LEU A 13 -14.01 4.15 1.30
C LEU A 13 -13.19 4.83 2.41
N LYS A 14 -11.85 4.80 2.30
CA LYS A 14 -10.98 5.53 3.23
C LYS A 14 -11.10 7.04 3.08
N ALA A 15 -11.28 7.55 1.86
CA ALA A 15 -11.46 8.97 1.61
C ALA A 15 -12.75 9.49 2.26
N ILE A 16 -13.87 8.75 2.13
CA ILE A 16 -15.15 9.10 2.78
C ILE A 16 -14.98 9.18 4.30
N LEU A 17 -14.33 8.19 4.91
CA LEU A 17 -14.10 8.16 6.36
C LEU A 17 -13.15 9.26 6.83
N ALA A 18 -12.14 9.61 6.02
CA ALA A 18 -11.24 10.73 6.29
C ALA A 18 -11.98 12.08 6.22
N THR A 19 -12.83 12.29 5.22
CA THR A 19 -13.66 13.51 5.09
C THR A 19 -14.60 13.66 6.27
N ALA A 20 -15.19 12.55 6.73
CA ALA A 20 -16.06 12.51 7.90
C ALA A 20 -15.30 12.56 9.24
N SER A 21 -13.96 12.65 9.22
CA SER A 21 -13.10 12.65 10.41
C SER A 21 -13.33 11.43 11.33
N VAL A 22 -13.68 10.28 10.75
CA VAL A 22 -13.91 9.03 11.49
C VAL A 22 -12.60 8.27 11.65
N SER A 23 -12.30 7.85 12.88
CA SER A 23 -11.08 7.11 13.19
C SER A 23 -11.03 5.76 12.46
N LEU A 24 -9.91 5.49 11.78
CA LEU A 24 -9.68 4.28 11.02
C LEU A 24 -8.74 3.32 11.76
N PRO A 25 -9.12 2.04 11.94
CA PRO A 25 -8.18 1.02 12.40
C PRO A 25 -7.04 0.86 11.39
N ALA A 26 -5.79 0.78 11.88
CA ALA A 26 -4.60 0.68 11.02
C ALA A 26 -4.61 -0.55 10.08
N LYS A 27 -5.37 -1.59 10.43
CA LYS A 27 -5.53 -2.83 9.65
C LYS A 27 -6.99 -3.16 9.31
N ALA A 28 -7.83 -2.16 9.05
CA ALA A 28 -9.22 -2.40 8.65
C ALA A 28 -9.32 -3.08 7.26
N ASN A 29 -10.11 -4.14 7.17
CA ASN A 29 -10.47 -4.78 5.90
C ASN A 29 -11.56 -3.97 5.17
N LYS A 30 -11.80 -4.25 3.88
CA LYS A 30 -12.83 -3.56 3.09
C LYS A 30 -14.21 -3.62 3.75
N GLN A 31 -14.59 -4.79 4.29
CA GLN A 31 -15.88 -4.93 4.96
C GLN A 31 -15.96 -4.11 6.25
N ASP A 32 -14.87 -4.00 7.02
CA ASP A 32 -14.84 -3.18 8.22
C ASP A 32 -15.04 -1.69 7.89
N LEU A 33 -14.44 -1.22 6.79
CA LEU A 33 -14.64 0.15 6.31
C LEU A 33 -16.10 0.40 5.91
N ILE A 34 -16.73 -0.56 5.21
CA ILE A 34 -18.15 -0.48 4.84
C ILE A 34 -19.03 -0.44 6.09
N ASN A 35 -18.77 -1.33 7.05
CA ASN A 35 -19.51 -1.36 8.31
C ASN A 35 -19.34 -0.05 9.10
N THR A 36 -18.13 0.52 9.10
CA THR A 36 -17.84 1.80 9.77
C THR A 36 -18.59 2.97 9.10
N ILE A 37 -18.68 2.99 7.77
CA ILE A 37 -19.47 4.00 7.04
C ILE A 37 -20.96 3.84 7.37
N LEU A 38 -21.49 2.62 7.37
CA LEU A 38 -22.89 2.37 7.69
C LEU A 38 -23.24 2.69 9.15
N ALA A 39 -22.30 2.51 10.07
CA ALA A 39 -22.49 2.81 11.49
C ALA A 39 -22.37 4.31 11.82
N SER A 40 -21.75 5.12 10.95
CA SER A 40 -21.53 6.55 11.20
C SER A 40 -22.28 7.43 10.20
N GLN A 41 -23.27 8.16 10.70
CA GLN A 41 -24.02 9.14 9.91
C GLN A 41 -23.14 10.17 9.18
N PRO A 42 -22.10 10.78 9.78
CA PRO A 42 -21.26 11.75 9.07
C PRO A 42 -20.53 11.14 7.85
N ALA A 43 -20.22 9.84 7.87
CA ALA A 43 -19.63 9.17 6.72
C ALA A 43 -20.66 8.91 5.61
N LEU A 44 -21.92 8.63 5.95
CA LEU A 44 -23.00 8.53 4.97
C LEU A 44 -23.26 9.88 4.29
N ASP A 45 -23.25 10.98 5.05
CA ASP A 45 -23.42 12.32 4.50
C ASP A 45 -22.27 12.68 3.57
N ALA A 46 -21.02 12.42 3.97
CA ALA A 46 -19.85 12.57 3.11
C ALA A 46 -19.95 11.73 1.83
N TYR A 47 -20.39 10.47 1.93
CA TYR A 47 -20.64 9.62 0.75
C TYR A 47 -21.69 10.24 -0.19
N ASN A 48 -22.81 10.72 0.36
CA ASN A 48 -23.88 11.31 -0.43
C ASN A 48 -23.40 12.57 -1.15
N THR A 49 -22.63 13.45 -0.48
CA THR A 49 -22.06 14.65 -1.13
C THR A 49 -21.11 14.33 -2.28
N LEU A 50 -20.41 13.19 -2.21
CA LEU A 50 -19.42 12.77 -3.22
C LEU A 50 -20.03 11.96 -4.37
N HIS A 51 -21.08 11.19 -4.10
CA HIS A 51 -21.58 10.16 -5.04
C HIS A 51 -23.05 10.29 -5.42
N ASP A 52 -23.90 10.84 -4.57
CA ASP A 52 -25.26 11.23 -4.92
C ASP A 52 -25.25 12.73 -5.23
N ILE A 53 -24.54 13.12 -6.31
CA ILE A 53 -24.86 14.36 -7.02
C ILE A 53 -26.12 14.02 -7.83
N PRO A 54 -27.34 14.41 -7.39
CA PRO A 54 -28.46 14.40 -8.29
C PRO A 54 -28.16 15.43 -9.39
N VAL A 55 -28.56 15.08 -10.60
CA VAL A 55 -28.82 16.01 -11.71
C VAL A 55 -29.27 17.36 -11.15
N GLN A 56 -28.63 18.44 -11.62
CA GLN A 56 -29.01 19.83 -11.37
C GLN A 56 -30.53 19.96 -11.28
N VAL A 57 -31.02 20.28 -10.09
CA VAL A 57 -32.22 21.09 -9.93
C VAL A 57 -31.72 22.47 -9.58
N ASP A 58 -32.14 23.44 -10.37
CA ASP A 58 -31.79 24.86 -10.28
C ASP A 58 -31.82 25.42 -8.85
N PRO A 59 -31.00 26.45 -8.54
CA PRO A 59 -30.88 26.98 -7.20
C PRO A 59 -32.18 27.67 -6.74
N PRO A 60 -32.80 27.29 -5.61
CA PRO A 60 -33.75 28.16 -4.95
C PRO A 60 -32.97 29.28 -4.25
N LYS A 61 -32.94 30.41 -4.94
CA LYS A 61 -33.12 31.77 -4.43
C LYS A 61 -33.17 31.88 -2.89
N ALA A 62 -32.20 32.62 -2.39
CA ALA A 62 -32.06 33.16 -1.04
C ALA A 62 -33.36 33.43 -0.27
N THR A 63 -33.40 32.94 0.97
CA THR A 63 -34.04 33.65 2.09
C THR A 63 -33.14 33.56 3.32
N ALA A 64 -32.46 34.67 3.58
CA ALA A 64 -31.87 35.00 4.87
C ALA A 64 -32.99 35.28 5.90
N LYS A 65 -32.82 34.76 7.12
CA LYS A 65 -33.27 35.33 8.43
C LYS A 65 -32.51 34.52 9.50
N LYS A 66 -31.42 35.03 10.09
CA LYS A 66 -31.26 36.10 11.10
C LYS A 66 -31.26 35.53 12.54
N ALA A 67 -30.05 35.60 13.15
CA ALA A 67 -29.71 35.90 14.55
C ALA A 67 -30.24 34.96 15.66
N GLU A 68 -29.55 34.67 16.76
CA GLU A 68 -28.19 34.90 17.30
C GLU A 68 -28.09 34.01 18.58
N PRO A 69 -26.90 33.79 19.15
CA PRO A 69 -26.64 32.98 20.35
C PRO A 69 -26.86 33.82 21.63
N PRO A 70 -27.02 33.22 22.83
CA PRO A 70 -25.86 32.92 23.70
C PRO A 70 -26.11 31.68 24.62
N THR A 71 -25.13 30.91 25.08
CA THR A 71 -24.21 31.28 26.16
C THR A 71 -23.22 30.13 26.42
N PRO A 72 -22.02 30.47 26.94
CA PRO A 72 -20.95 29.54 27.26
C PRO A 72 -21.00 29.10 28.72
N VAL A 73 -20.75 27.81 29.00
CA VAL A 73 -20.42 27.36 30.36
C VAL A 73 -18.92 27.09 30.47
N LYS A 74 -18.24 28.16 30.89
CA LYS A 74 -17.00 28.24 31.69
C LYS A 74 -17.14 27.24 32.86
N ALA A 75 -16.21 26.34 33.17
CA ALA A 75 -14.93 26.60 33.84
C ALA A 75 -14.20 25.25 33.98
N LYS A 76 -12.93 25.08 33.59
CA LYS A 76 -11.67 25.51 34.26
C LYS A 76 -11.19 24.50 35.35
N PRO A 77 -9.91 24.55 35.79
CA PRO A 77 -8.94 23.46 35.62
C PRO A 77 -8.31 22.99 36.94
N VAL A 78 -7.70 21.81 36.96
CA VAL A 78 -6.83 21.32 38.07
C VAL A 78 -5.75 20.47 37.37
N GLU A 79 -4.51 20.94 37.19
CA GLU A 79 -3.43 20.97 38.19
C GLU A 79 -3.01 19.52 38.54
N ALA A 80 -1.76 19.06 38.57
CA ALA A 80 -0.42 19.45 38.16
C ALA A 80 0.44 18.17 38.41
N PRO A 81 1.74 18.12 38.08
CA PRO A 81 2.54 16.90 38.02
C PRO A 81 3.14 16.50 39.39
N PRO A 82 3.58 15.25 39.58
CA PRO A 82 4.62 14.95 40.55
C PRO A 82 5.99 14.97 39.86
N LYS A 83 6.76 15.96 40.29
CA LYS A 83 8.20 16.14 40.19
C LYS A 83 8.86 15.22 41.21
N GLU A 84 9.79 14.37 40.77
CA GLU A 84 10.88 13.85 41.61
C GLU A 84 12.16 13.67 40.76
N GLU A 85 13.04 14.67 40.82
CA GLU A 85 14.49 14.50 41.03
C GLU A 85 14.71 14.51 42.57
N PRO A 86 15.81 14.03 43.19
CA PRO A 86 17.21 14.10 42.70
C PRO A 86 18.16 12.93 43.14
N VAL A 87 19.47 13.16 42.95
CA VAL A 87 20.64 12.53 43.62
C VAL A 87 21.18 11.26 42.92
N ALA A 88 22.41 11.15 42.41
CA ALA A 88 23.68 11.82 42.71
C ALA A 88 24.67 11.78 41.50
N GLU A 89 25.46 12.84 41.32
CA GLU A 89 26.88 12.78 40.89
C GLU A 89 27.72 12.18 42.04
N PRO A 90 28.95 11.61 41.86
CA PRO A 90 30.00 11.92 40.87
C PRO A 90 30.53 10.64 40.17
N THR A 91 31.40 10.64 39.16
CA THR A 91 32.85 10.88 39.25
C THR A 91 33.48 10.41 37.93
N ALA A 92 34.59 11.05 37.56
CA ALA A 92 35.70 10.54 36.75
C ALA A 92 35.58 10.54 35.21
N ALA A 93 36.45 11.35 34.64
CA ALA A 93 36.91 11.34 33.26
C ALA A 93 37.51 10.00 32.83
N GLU A 94 37.34 9.63 31.56
CA GLU A 94 38.42 9.29 30.61
C GLU A 94 37.84 8.88 29.24
N GLU A 95 38.15 9.68 28.22
CA GLU A 95 38.39 9.19 26.86
C GLU A 95 39.66 8.32 26.84
N PRO A 96 39.97 7.53 25.78
CA PRO A 96 39.12 7.01 24.72
C PRO A 96 39.31 5.48 24.52
N ALA A 97 38.62 4.93 23.52
CA ALA A 97 39.00 3.76 22.70
C ALA A 97 38.22 2.44 22.86
N ALA A 98 38.01 1.86 21.68
CA ALA A 98 37.81 0.45 21.37
C ALA A 98 36.46 -0.20 21.76
N VAL A 99 35.51 0.02 20.85
CA VAL A 99 34.28 -0.76 20.66
C VAL A 99 34.60 -2.20 20.26
N VAL A 100 34.13 -3.17 21.04
CA VAL A 100 33.99 -4.57 20.60
C VAL A 100 32.65 -5.12 21.11
N PRO A 101 31.60 -5.23 20.27
CA PRO A 101 30.47 -6.07 20.58
C PRO A 101 30.59 -7.42 19.87
N THR A 102 30.17 -8.41 20.65
CA THR A 102 29.96 -9.82 20.39
C THR A 102 29.11 -10.11 19.13
N PRO A 103 29.33 -11.26 18.47
CA PRO A 103 28.72 -11.58 17.18
C PRO A 103 27.30 -12.14 17.35
N ALA A 104 26.33 -11.49 16.71
CA ALA A 104 25.02 -12.07 16.42
C ALA A 104 24.94 -12.37 14.91
N VAL A 105 24.95 -13.67 14.60
CA VAL A 105 24.42 -14.33 13.40
C VAL A 105 24.64 -13.57 12.08
N GLU A 106 25.77 -13.87 11.43
CA GLU A 106 26.09 -13.33 10.11
C GLU A 106 25.13 -13.92 9.04
N ASP A 107 24.18 -13.09 8.59
CA ASP A 107 23.37 -13.38 7.40
C ASP A 107 24.26 -13.33 6.14
N PRO A 108 24.21 -14.35 5.24
CA PRO A 108 25.13 -14.50 4.10
C PRO A 108 25.05 -13.38 3.05
N GLU A 109 24.10 -12.46 3.18
CA GLU A 109 23.97 -11.28 2.31
C GLU A 109 24.92 -10.14 2.71
N LEU A 110 25.29 -10.02 3.99
CA LEU A 110 26.20 -8.98 4.47
C LEU A 110 27.64 -9.22 4.01
N GLU A 111 28.08 -10.47 3.94
CA GLU A 111 29.41 -10.83 3.44
C GLU A 111 29.61 -10.46 1.97
N LYS A 112 28.59 -10.71 1.12
CA LYS A 112 28.64 -10.30 -0.29
C LYS A 112 28.71 -8.79 -0.44
N ARG A 113 28.09 -8.04 0.48
CA ARG A 113 28.14 -6.57 0.51
C ARG A 113 29.49 -6.06 1.04
N LYS A 114 30.07 -6.70 2.05
CA LYS A 114 31.42 -6.47 2.57
C LYS A 114 32.47 -6.66 1.47
N LEU A 115 32.43 -7.79 0.76
CA LEU A 115 33.35 -8.09 -0.33
C LEU A 115 33.24 -7.09 -1.49
N ARG A 116 32.02 -6.66 -1.81
CA ARG A 116 31.82 -5.60 -2.80
C ARG A 116 32.40 -4.27 -2.31
N ALA A 117 32.08 -3.85 -1.09
CA ALA A 117 32.60 -2.59 -0.53
C ALA A 117 34.13 -2.57 -0.51
N ALA A 118 34.76 -3.68 -0.12
CA ALA A 118 36.21 -3.86 -0.16
C ALA A 118 36.76 -3.73 -1.59
N ARG A 119 36.11 -4.36 -2.58
CA ARG A 119 36.53 -4.28 -3.98
C ARG A 119 36.47 -2.86 -4.54
N PHE A 120 35.54 -2.05 -4.06
CA PHE A 120 35.39 -0.66 -4.48
C PHE A 120 36.10 0.34 -3.54
N GLY A 121 36.81 -0.13 -2.51
CA GLY A 121 37.52 0.71 -1.54
C GLY A 121 36.62 1.67 -0.76
N ILE A 122 35.32 1.41 -0.71
CA ILE A 122 34.34 2.28 -0.05
C ILE A 122 34.21 1.79 1.40
N PRO A 123 34.38 2.68 2.41
CA PRO A 123 34.10 2.34 3.79
C PRO A 123 32.68 1.77 3.91
N LEU A 124 32.57 0.57 4.49
CA LEU A 124 31.28 -0.10 4.70
C LEU A 124 30.49 0.67 5.75
N VAL A 125 29.65 1.61 5.29
CA VAL A 125 28.69 2.29 6.16
C VAL A 125 27.60 1.30 6.51
N GLU A 126 27.64 0.81 7.76
CA GLU A 126 26.58 -0.02 8.31
C GLU A 126 25.26 0.74 8.25
N PRO A 127 24.19 0.14 7.68
CA PRO A 127 22.91 0.80 7.64
C PRO A 127 22.39 0.96 9.08
N LYS A 128 22.48 2.17 9.62
CA LYS A 128 21.69 2.54 10.80
C LYS A 128 20.21 2.29 10.46
N PRO A 129 19.41 1.74 11.39
CA PRO A 129 18.00 1.43 11.15
C PRO A 129 17.16 2.72 11.10
N ASP A 130 17.32 3.51 10.04
CA ASP A 130 16.47 4.67 9.78
C ASP A 130 15.15 4.19 9.18
N ARG A 131 14.18 4.13 10.08
CA ARG A 131 12.76 3.99 9.79
C ARG A 131 12.29 5.21 8.99
N LYS A 132 11.62 4.94 7.86
CA LYS A 132 10.71 5.81 7.06
C LYS A 132 11.26 6.17 5.66
N ASN A 133 10.41 5.93 4.64
CA ASN A 133 10.54 6.30 3.22
C ASN A 133 11.15 5.29 2.23
N ALA A 134 10.58 4.09 2.13
CA ALA A 134 10.70 3.22 0.95
C ALA A 134 9.55 3.45 -0.07
N SER A 135 9.11 4.70 -0.23
CA SER A 135 8.15 5.09 -1.26
C SER A 135 8.87 5.23 -2.60
N ARG A 136 8.48 4.38 -3.56
CA ARG A 136 8.55 4.64 -5.01
C ARG A 136 9.94 4.97 -5.59
N ARG A 137 10.85 3.98 -5.61
CA ARG A 137 11.84 3.95 -6.70
C ARG A 137 11.16 3.45 -7.97
N LYS A 138 10.67 4.38 -8.79
CA LYS A 138 10.43 4.12 -10.22
C LYS A 138 11.79 3.87 -10.86
N LEU A 139 12.23 2.62 -10.84
CA LEU A 139 13.36 2.17 -11.66
C LEU A 139 12.93 2.34 -13.11
N SER A 140 13.60 3.24 -13.82
CA SER A 140 13.55 3.31 -15.28
C SER A 140 14.13 2.00 -15.81
N ASP A 141 13.26 1.03 -16.11
CA ASP A 141 13.68 -0.23 -16.70
C ASP A 141 14.26 0.07 -18.08
N ASP A 142 15.56 -0.15 -18.20
CA ASP A 142 16.32 -0.10 -19.43
C ASP A 142 15.66 -1.00 -20.49
N PRO A 143 15.39 -0.52 -21.72
CA PRO A 143 14.69 -1.30 -22.75
C PRO A 143 15.24 -2.71 -22.97
N GLU A 144 16.54 -2.95 -22.77
CA GLU A 144 17.12 -4.29 -22.87
C GLU A 144 16.69 -5.23 -21.74
N LYS A 145 16.55 -4.72 -20.51
CA LYS A 145 16.02 -5.51 -19.39
C LYS A 145 14.55 -5.86 -19.61
N ILE A 146 13.78 -4.95 -20.19
CA ILE A 146 12.38 -5.23 -20.55
C ILE A 146 12.33 -6.33 -21.62
N LYS A 147 13.15 -6.25 -22.68
CA LYS A 147 13.22 -7.28 -23.73
C LYS A 147 13.64 -8.64 -23.18
N SER A 148 14.66 -8.69 -22.33
CA SER A 148 15.11 -9.95 -21.72
C SER A 148 14.04 -10.57 -20.82
N ARG A 149 13.29 -9.74 -20.08
CA ARG A 149 12.15 -10.19 -19.28
C ARG A 149 11.03 -10.69 -20.19
N ALA A 150 10.66 -9.92 -21.21
CA ALA A 150 9.66 -10.27 -22.19
C ALA A 150 9.98 -11.64 -22.83
N ALA A 151 11.23 -11.88 -23.22
CA ALA A 151 11.69 -13.17 -23.73
C ALA A 151 11.57 -14.31 -22.70
N ARG A 152 11.95 -14.08 -21.44
CA ARG A 152 11.80 -15.08 -20.37
C ARG A 152 10.36 -15.46 -20.09
N PHE A 153 9.45 -14.51 -20.25
CA PHE A 153 8.01 -14.73 -20.02
C PHE A 153 7.26 -15.07 -21.31
N GLY A 154 7.94 -15.22 -22.46
CA GLY A 154 7.31 -15.51 -23.75
C GLY A 154 6.36 -14.42 -24.25
N ILE A 155 6.46 -13.21 -23.69
CA ILE A 155 5.60 -12.08 -24.07
C ILE A 155 6.31 -11.37 -25.22
N ASN A 156 5.99 -11.73 -26.47
CA ASN A 156 6.47 -10.98 -27.61
C ASN A 156 5.82 -9.58 -27.62
N THR A 157 6.47 -8.61 -26.98
CA THR A 157 6.07 -7.20 -27.02
C THR A 157 6.39 -6.63 -28.39
N LYS A 158 5.56 -6.96 -29.39
CA LYS A 158 5.52 -6.20 -30.64
C LYS A 158 5.00 -4.79 -30.26
N PRO A 159 5.71 -3.70 -30.57
CA PRO A 159 5.25 -2.36 -30.20
C PRO A 159 4.04 -2.00 -31.07
N THR A 160 2.84 -2.32 -30.61
CA THR A 160 1.59 -1.88 -31.24
C THR A 160 1.19 -0.53 -30.66
N THR A 161 1.51 0.52 -31.40
CA THR A 161 0.93 1.85 -31.21
C THR A 161 -0.55 1.80 -31.58
N SER A 162 -1.44 1.46 -30.63
CA SER A 162 -2.90 1.66 -30.78
C SER A 162 -3.66 1.50 -29.45
N PRO A 163 -4.63 2.37 -29.12
CA PRO A 163 -5.35 2.37 -27.84
C PRO A 163 -6.48 1.31 -27.76
N PRO A 164 -6.98 0.98 -26.54
CA PRO A 164 -7.77 -0.23 -26.30
C PRO A 164 -9.24 -0.04 -26.66
N SER A 165 -9.71 -0.78 -27.66
CA SER A 165 -11.14 -0.88 -27.97
C SER A 165 -11.77 -2.10 -27.30
N LYS A 166 -12.82 -1.83 -26.52
CA LYS A 166 -13.75 -2.81 -25.96
C LYS A 166 -14.45 -3.54 -27.12
N ARG A 167 -14.47 -4.87 -27.10
CA ARG A 167 -15.65 -5.76 -27.20
C ARG A 167 -15.25 -7.15 -27.71
N LYS A 168 -15.93 -8.13 -27.10
CA LYS A 168 -16.03 -9.56 -27.38
C LYS A 168 -15.74 -9.98 -28.84
N ALA A 169 -14.92 -11.02 -29.01
CA ALA A 169 -15.18 -12.09 -29.97
C ALA A 169 -14.45 -13.37 -29.52
N SER A 170 -15.21 -14.47 -29.52
CA SER A 170 -14.73 -15.84 -29.56
C SER A 170 -13.81 -16.05 -30.76
N ALA A 171 -12.60 -16.56 -30.54
CA ALA A 171 -11.78 -17.11 -31.60
C ALA A 171 -11.25 -18.47 -31.14
N THR A 172 -11.81 -19.52 -31.74
CA THR A 172 -11.22 -20.84 -31.87
C THR A 172 -9.81 -20.70 -32.43
N VAL A 173 -8.81 -20.71 -31.53
CA VAL A 173 -7.39 -20.79 -31.88
C VAL A 173 -7.09 -22.25 -32.19
N THR A 174 -7.29 -22.63 -33.45
CA THR A 174 -6.60 -23.76 -34.08
C THR A 174 -5.19 -23.30 -34.44
N GLU A 175 -4.33 -23.12 -33.44
CA GLU A 175 -2.88 -23.06 -33.66
C GLU A 175 -2.35 -24.49 -33.53
N GLU A 176 -1.60 -24.89 -34.54
CA GLU A 176 -0.81 -26.11 -34.57
C GLU A 176 -0.09 -26.28 -33.24
N VAL A 177 -0.57 -27.19 -32.40
CA VAL A 177 0.13 -27.52 -31.16
C VAL A 177 1.46 -28.14 -31.57
N ASP A 178 2.52 -27.38 -31.35
CA ASP A 178 3.90 -27.79 -31.58
C ASP A 178 4.10 -29.21 -31.02
N ALA A 179 4.74 -30.09 -31.81
CA ALA A 179 4.79 -31.53 -31.53
C ALA A 179 5.36 -31.82 -30.12
N GLU A 180 6.20 -30.91 -29.61
CA GLU A 180 6.78 -30.95 -28.28
C GLU A 180 5.75 -30.69 -27.16
N GLU A 181 4.77 -29.80 -27.37
CA GLU A 181 3.73 -29.50 -26.39
C GLU A 181 2.70 -30.63 -26.29
N LEU A 182 2.36 -31.30 -27.40
CA LEU A 182 1.53 -32.51 -27.36
C LEU A 182 2.19 -33.66 -26.60
N ALA A 183 3.50 -33.84 -26.73
CA ALA A 183 4.24 -34.85 -25.96
C ALA A 183 4.22 -34.55 -24.46
N ARG A 184 4.36 -33.28 -24.07
CA ARG A 184 4.27 -32.86 -22.67
C ARG A 184 2.86 -33.04 -22.10
N ARG A 185 1.82 -32.77 -22.91
CA ARG A 185 0.43 -33.00 -22.53
C ARG A 185 0.11 -34.49 -22.38
N LYS A 186 0.60 -35.35 -23.28
CA LYS A 186 0.50 -36.82 -23.16
C LYS A 186 1.18 -37.34 -21.90
N LYS A 187 2.43 -36.92 -21.61
CA LYS A 187 3.12 -37.29 -20.37
C LYS A 187 2.38 -36.84 -19.11
N ARG A 188 1.77 -35.64 -19.13
CA ARG A 188 0.95 -35.18 -18.01
C ARG A 188 -0.34 -36.00 -17.88
N ALA A 189 -1.00 -36.33 -18.99
CA ALA A 189 -2.21 -37.15 -18.98
C ALA A 189 -1.93 -38.60 -18.52
N GLU A 190 -0.77 -39.17 -18.84
CA GLU A 190 -0.40 -40.51 -18.36
C GLU A 190 -0.08 -40.51 -16.86
N ARG A 191 0.46 -39.38 -16.36
CA ARG A 191 0.88 -39.24 -14.96
C ARG A 191 -0.24 -38.74 -14.03
N PHE A 192 -1.20 -37.99 -14.57
CA PHE A 192 -2.25 -37.29 -13.80
C PHE A 192 -3.66 -37.43 -14.39
N GLY A 193 -3.81 -38.12 -15.52
CA GLY A 193 -5.13 -38.38 -16.09
C GLY A 193 -5.91 -39.35 -15.21
N PRO A 194 -7.25 -39.24 -15.20
CA PRO A 194 -8.08 -40.20 -14.50
C PRO A 194 -7.85 -41.58 -15.14
N LYS A 195 -7.49 -42.58 -14.31
CA LYS A 195 -7.52 -43.98 -14.74
C LYS A 195 -8.97 -44.28 -15.10
N SER A 196 -9.27 -44.35 -16.39
CA SER A 196 -10.56 -44.84 -16.87
C SER A 196 -10.66 -46.31 -16.42
N THR A 197 -11.45 -46.55 -15.38
CA THR A 197 -11.91 -47.88 -14.96
C THR A 197 -13.05 -48.34 -15.84
#